data_AF-A0A7W7HC76-F1
#
_entry.id   AF-A0A7W7HC76-F1
#
_cell.length_a   1.000
_cell.length_b   1.000
_cell.length_c   1.000
_cell.angle_alpha   90.00
_cell.angle_beta   90.00
_cell.angle_gamma   90.00
#
_symmetry.space_group_name_H-M   'P 1'
#
loop_
_entity.id
_entity.type
_entity.pdbx_description
1 polymer ?
#
loop_
_entity_poly.entity_id
_entity_poly.type
_entity_poly.pdbx_seq_one_letter_code
_entity_poly.pdbx_strand_id
1 'polypeptide(L)'
;MLFIAMVLVIVGLIHFYLWKRLVRDPLRPGPARRAGTALAVLLFVLFPVTMGGVRAGHLTWLAWPGYLWIAVMFYLLITLLVLEIPRLLALRLWARTPGEGSDRASHAPGTAAAPGSPAAEPLPTAEPALNGSANGHASAPTASERRGEPALSSAASGHGSESLGGGEAALSGSGAVTLAAGGAAAVDTVDEAGAAGESGGASRQTADDDAAGHGDAGREPADGDAAGHGDAGREPTDDDAAGHGGASRQTADGGPAGHGGASRQTADGGPAGHGGAGREPADGDAAGHGGGGQGPGMDRRLLLARGTAIFAGLTAASITGYGVKTATGAPQIDRVQLRIAKLPRSMDGTRLAVVSDIHIGPLTGVEHARRITRVINSVNADLVCVVGDLVDGSVAELGRFAAPLGGIESRHGAFFVTGNHEYYSGAEEWVEEVARLGIRPLRNERVEINGLDLAGVNDLTGEEQGDGPDFARALGDRDTTRPVVLMAHQPVAAKEAAPYGVDLQVSGHTHGGQMAPFNMLVKLQQPVVSGFGKVDGVPVYVTNGAGFWGPPVRVGAPPQVTVIELRVA
;
A
#
# COMPACT_ATOMS: atom_id res chain seq x y z
N MET A 1 7.34 11.19 21.00
CA MET A 1 6.05 11.34 21.72
C MET A 1 4.96 12.02 20.89
N LEU A 2 5.08 13.29 20.49
CA LEU A 2 4.00 14.05 19.83
C LEU A 2 3.34 13.33 18.63
N PHE A 3 4.14 12.75 17.73
CA PHE A 3 3.65 11.96 16.59
C PHE A 3 2.71 10.80 17.00
N ILE A 4 3.11 10.01 18.00
CA ILE A 4 2.31 8.86 18.48
C ILE A 4 0.98 9.35 19.06
N ALA A 5 1.00 10.44 19.83
CA ALA A 5 -0.22 11.05 20.36
C ALA A 5 -1.16 11.54 19.24
N MET A 6 -0.62 12.18 18.20
CA MET A 6 -1.38 12.62 17.02
C MET A 6 -2.02 11.43 16.28
N VAL A 7 -1.26 10.35 16.03
CA VAL A 7 -1.77 9.12 15.40
C VAL A 7 -2.89 8.50 16.23
N LEU A 8 -2.72 8.38 17.55
CA LEU A 8 -3.76 7.84 18.44
C LEU A 8 -5.03 8.70 18.47
N VAL A 9 -4.92 10.02 18.41
CA VAL A 9 -6.07 10.93 18.28
C VAL A 9 -6.80 10.72 16.96
N ILE A 10 -6.08 10.66 15.84
CA ILE A 10 -6.67 10.43 14.50
C ILE A 10 -7.38 9.07 14.46
N VAL A 11 -6.71 7.99 14.92
CA VAL A 11 -7.28 6.64 14.97
C VAL A 11 -8.49 6.59 15.91
N GLY A 12 -8.46 7.30 17.03
CA GLY A 12 -9.59 7.41 17.97
C GLY A 12 -10.81 8.14 17.36
N LEU A 13 -10.59 9.21 16.61
CA LEU A 13 -11.65 9.92 15.88
C LEU A 13 -12.28 9.04 14.79
N ILE A 14 -11.47 8.26 14.08
CA ILE A 14 -11.95 7.27 13.09
C ILE A 14 -12.78 6.19 13.79
N HIS A 15 -12.29 5.59 14.89
CA HIS A 15 -13.05 4.58 15.64
C HIS A 15 -14.36 5.13 16.20
N PHE A 16 -14.40 6.38 16.68
CA PHE A 16 -15.63 7.04 17.10
C PHE A 16 -16.62 7.24 15.94
N TYR A 17 -16.14 7.63 14.75
CA TYR A 17 -16.97 7.75 13.55
C TYR A 17 -17.53 6.39 13.09
N LEU A 18 -16.69 5.35 13.04
CA LEU A 18 -17.10 3.99 12.69
C LEU A 18 -18.10 3.43 13.71
N TRP A 19 -17.84 3.57 15.01
CA TRP A 19 -18.80 3.21 16.06
C TRP A 19 -20.13 3.95 15.89
N LYS A 20 -20.08 5.25 15.57
CA LYS A 20 -21.30 6.04 15.35
C LYS A 20 -22.14 5.45 14.21
N ARG A 21 -21.53 5.18 13.05
CA ARG A 21 -22.24 4.74 11.84
C ARG A 21 -22.57 3.24 11.80
N LEU A 22 -21.76 2.39 12.42
CA LEU A 22 -21.92 0.93 12.36
C LEU A 22 -22.58 0.34 13.63
N VAL A 23 -22.57 1.06 14.75
CA VAL A 23 -23.06 0.55 16.05
C VAL A 23 -24.12 1.46 16.68
N ARG A 24 -23.90 2.78 16.79
CA ARG A 24 -24.84 3.70 17.46
C ARG A 24 -26.10 3.96 16.66
N ASP A 25 -25.95 4.25 15.37
CA ASP A 25 -27.05 4.65 14.47
C ASP A 25 -27.93 3.45 14.00
N PRO A 26 -27.41 2.26 13.64
CA PRO A 26 -28.22 1.14 13.14
C PRO A 26 -28.78 0.18 14.22
N LEU A 27 -28.30 0.26 15.47
CA LEU A 27 -28.71 -0.60 16.57
C LEU A 27 -29.49 0.16 17.65
N ARG A 28 -30.69 -0.35 17.98
CA ARG A 28 -31.47 0.11 19.15
C ARG A 28 -30.69 -0.17 20.45
N PRO A 29 -30.87 0.61 21.53
CA PRO A 29 -30.24 0.32 22.83
C PRO A 29 -30.56 -1.10 23.30
N GLY A 30 -29.56 -1.85 23.76
CA GLY A 30 -29.71 -3.25 24.14
C GLY A 30 -28.40 -4.04 24.13
N PRO A 31 -28.44 -5.38 24.25
CA PRO A 31 -27.26 -6.24 24.25
C PRO A 31 -26.39 -6.09 22.99
N ALA A 32 -26.98 -6.12 21.79
CA ALA A 32 -26.24 -6.02 20.53
C ALA A 32 -25.44 -4.71 20.41
N ARG A 33 -26.02 -3.58 20.82
CA ARG A 33 -25.31 -2.29 20.81
C ARG A 33 -24.20 -2.22 21.87
N ARG A 34 -24.34 -2.89 23.01
CA ARG A 34 -23.26 -3.04 23.99
C ARG A 34 -22.11 -3.88 23.43
N ALA A 35 -22.42 -5.03 22.82
CA ALA A 35 -21.43 -5.90 22.18
C ALA A 35 -20.66 -5.18 21.05
N GLY A 36 -21.35 -4.50 20.13
CA GLY A 36 -20.70 -3.70 19.08
C GLY A 36 -19.86 -2.53 19.63
N THR A 37 -20.22 -1.97 20.78
CA THR A 37 -19.42 -0.92 21.44
C THR A 37 -18.14 -1.52 22.05
N ALA A 38 -18.24 -2.67 22.72
CA ALA A 38 -17.09 -3.39 23.25
C ALA A 38 -16.13 -3.82 22.12
N LEU A 39 -16.66 -4.31 20.99
CA LEU A 39 -15.87 -4.66 19.81
C LEU A 39 -15.14 -3.45 19.22
N ALA A 40 -15.80 -2.29 19.10
CA ALA A 40 -15.16 -1.06 18.61
C ALA A 40 -14.02 -0.58 19.53
N VAL A 41 -14.14 -0.76 20.85
CA VAL A 41 -13.07 -0.47 21.82
C VAL A 41 -11.94 -1.50 21.72
N LEU A 42 -12.26 -2.80 21.61
CA LEU A 42 -11.26 -3.86 21.45
C LEU A 42 -10.42 -3.66 20.17
N LEU A 43 -11.06 -3.29 19.07
CA LEU A 43 -10.39 -3.01 17.79
C LEU A 43 -9.55 -1.72 17.83
N PHE A 44 -9.97 -0.71 18.61
CA PHE A 44 -9.14 0.47 18.89
C PHE A 44 -7.88 0.10 19.70
N VAL A 45 -7.99 -0.80 20.68
CA VAL A 45 -6.86 -1.29 21.49
C VAL A 45 -5.95 -2.25 20.72
N LEU A 46 -6.50 -3.02 19.78
CA LEU A 46 -5.73 -3.93 18.92
C LEU A 46 -4.67 -3.20 18.09
N PHE A 47 -4.95 -1.98 17.61
CA PHE A 47 -4.00 -1.18 16.83
C PHE A 47 -2.67 -0.90 17.58
N PRO A 48 -2.64 -0.17 18.73
CA PRO A 48 -1.40 0.11 19.44
C PRO A 48 -0.76 -1.15 20.04
N VAL A 49 -1.54 -2.16 20.45
CA VAL A 49 -0.99 -3.43 20.95
C VAL A 49 -0.25 -4.18 19.84
N THR A 50 -0.78 -4.18 18.61
CA THR A 50 -0.10 -4.81 17.46
C THR A 50 1.17 -4.04 17.10
N MET A 51 1.08 -2.72 16.95
CA MET A 51 2.25 -1.89 16.61
C MET A 51 3.37 -1.96 17.66
N GLY A 52 3.00 -1.96 18.95
CA GLY A 52 3.97 -2.09 20.05
C GLY A 52 4.55 -3.49 20.18
N GLY A 53 3.74 -4.54 20.02
CA GLY A 53 4.19 -5.93 20.05
C GLY A 53 5.16 -6.25 18.92
N VAL A 54 4.75 -6.00 17.67
CA VAL A 54 5.57 -6.30 16.48
C VAL A 54 6.91 -5.57 16.54
N ARG A 55 6.94 -4.28 16.94
CA ARG A 55 8.20 -3.54 17.12
C ARG A 55 9.09 -4.07 18.24
N ALA A 56 8.54 -4.82 19.19
CA ALA A 56 9.29 -5.45 20.29
C ALA A 56 9.67 -6.92 20.01
N GLY A 57 9.49 -7.42 18.77
CA GLY A 57 9.71 -8.84 18.45
C GLY A 57 8.76 -9.79 19.19
N HIS A 58 7.61 -9.29 19.66
CA HIS A 58 6.69 -10.01 20.56
C HIS A 58 5.27 -9.99 20.00
N LEU A 59 4.45 -10.98 20.38
CA LEU A 59 3.05 -11.07 19.93
C LEU A 59 2.88 -11.00 18.39
N THR A 60 3.87 -11.46 17.61
CA THR A 60 3.86 -11.38 16.13
C THR A 60 2.65 -12.07 15.49
N TRP A 61 2.01 -13.01 16.18
CA TRP A 61 0.72 -13.60 15.80
C TRP A 61 -0.45 -12.59 15.76
N LEU A 62 -0.37 -11.46 16.48
CA LEU A 62 -1.32 -10.35 16.38
C LEU A 62 -1.10 -9.47 15.14
N ALA A 63 0.02 -9.59 14.44
CA ALA A 63 0.30 -8.83 13.23
C ALA A 63 -0.82 -9.02 12.20
N TRP A 64 -1.20 -10.26 11.90
CA TRP A 64 -2.30 -10.56 10.96
C TRP A 64 -3.62 -9.85 11.32
N PRO A 65 -4.25 -10.06 12.50
CA PRO A 65 -5.52 -9.41 12.83
C PRO A 65 -5.40 -7.89 12.98
N GLY A 66 -4.30 -7.36 13.51
CA GLY A 66 -4.11 -5.92 13.69
C GLY A 66 -3.89 -5.17 12.38
N TYR A 67 -2.96 -5.64 11.54
CA TYR A 67 -2.71 -5.03 10.23
C TYR A 67 -3.88 -5.21 9.25
N LEU A 68 -4.60 -6.34 9.31
CA LEU A 68 -5.84 -6.51 8.56
C LEU A 68 -6.94 -5.56 9.04
N TRP A 69 -7.06 -5.32 10.36
CA TRP A 69 -8.01 -4.33 10.88
C TRP A 69 -7.72 -2.91 10.40
N ILE A 70 -6.46 -2.50 10.26
CA ILE A 70 -6.10 -1.18 9.70
C ILE A 70 -6.68 -1.01 8.28
N ALA A 71 -6.56 -2.02 7.42
CA ALA A 71 -7.11 -1.98 6.06
C ALA A 71 -8.65 -1.98 6.06
N VAL A 72 -9.29 -2.81 6.90
CA VAL A 72 -10.76 -2.82 7.04
C VAL A 72 -11.26 -1.47 7.56
N MET A 73 -10.60 -0.87 8.56
CA MET A 73 -10.90 0.45 9.10
C MET A 73 -10.79 1.54 8.01
N PHE A 74 -9.73 1.50 7.19
CA PHE A 74 -9.51 2.42 6.08
C PHE A 74 -10.62 2.34 5.03
N TYR A 75 -10.96 1.12 4.56
CA TYR A 75 -12.01 0.94 3.57
C TYR A 75 -13.43 1.17 4.12
N LEU A 76 -13.69 0.89 5.40
CA LEU A 76 -14.93 1.29 6.07
C LEU A 76 -15.06 2.83 6.11
N LEU A 77 -13.98 3.53 6.49
CA LEU A 77 -13.97 5.00 6.57
C LEU A 77 -14.27 5.62 5.20
N ILE A 78 -13.55 5.24 4.15
CA ILE A 78 -13.74 5.77 2.80
C ILE A 78 -15.14 5.46 2.26
N THR A 79 -15.59 4.20 2.40
CA THR A 79 -16.91 3.80 1.90
C THR A 79 -18.02 4.58 2.61
N LEU A 80 -17.93 4.76 3.93
CA LEU A 80 -18.89 5.57 4.68
C LEU A 80 -18.84 7.05 4.30
N LEU A 81 -17.65 7.64 4.11
CA LEU A 81 -17.50 9.03 3.68
C LEU A 81 -18.12 9.29 2.31
N VAL A 82 -17.94 8.38 1.35
CA VAL A 82 -18.61 8.44 0.03
C VAL A 82 -20.13 8.36 0.20
N LEU A 83 -20.63 7.50 1.10
CA LEU A 83 -22.07 7.34 1.38
C LEU A 83 -22.70 8.50 2.17
N GLU A 84 -21.91 9.36 2.82
CA GLU A 84 -22.44 10.62 3.39
C GLU A 84 -22.93 11.58 2.30
N ILE A 85 -22.38 11.55 1.08
CA ILE A 85 -22.78 12.45 -0.01
C ILE A 85 -24.26 12.23 -0.40
N PRO A 86 -24.71 11.03 -0.85
CA PRO A 86 -26.13 10.80 -1.16
C PRO A 86 -27.02 10.93 0.08
N ARG A 87 -26.51 10.62 1.28
CA ARG A 87 -27.24 10.76 2.54
C ARG A 87 -27.52 12.23 2.91
N LEU A 88 -26.56 13.12 2.71
CA LEU A 88 -26.72 14.57 2.90
C LEU A 88 -27.62 15.18 1.82
N LEU A 89 -27.55 14.69 0.57
CA LEU A 89 -28.47 15.08 -0.50
C LEU A 89 -29.92 14.64 -0.19
N ALA A 90 -30.14 13.39 0.22
CA ALA A 90 -31.45 12.89 0.62
C ALA A 90 -32.05 13.69 1.79
N LEU A 91 -31.24 14.01 2.81
CA LEU A 91 -31.66 14.87 3.92
C LEU A 91 -32.04 16.29 3.47
N ARG A 92 -31.29 16.89 2.52
CA ARG A 92 -31.62 18.20 1.93
C ARG A 92 -32.88 18.17 1.07
N LEU A 93 -33.16 17.06 0.39
CA LEU A 93 -34.36 16.89 -0.45
C LEU A 93 -35.61 16.64 0.41
N TRP A 94 -35.53 15.81 1.46
CA TRP A 94 -36.64 15.61 2.40
C TRP A 94 -36.92 16.85 3.27
N ALA A 95 -35.92 17.69 3.53
CA ALA A 95 -36.12 19.00 4.16
C ALA A 95 -36.75 20.04 3.21
N ARG A 96 -36.93 19.72 1.92
CA ARG A 96 -37.56 20.57 0.91
C ARG A 96 -38.94 20.08 0.47
N THR A 97 -39.41 18.92 0.94
CA THR A 97 -40.78 18.47 0.72
C THR A 97 -41.71 19.29 1.62
N PRO A 98 -42.61 20.14 1.09
CA PRO A 98 -43.59 20.83 1.92
C PRO A 98 -44.54 19.80 2.54
N GLY A 99 -45.02 20.04 3.76
CA GLY A 99 -46.02 19.18 4.37
C GLY A 99 -47.33 19.25 3.59
N GLU A 100 -47.84 18.09 3.14
CA GLU A 100 -49.13 18.02 2.45
C GLU A 100 -50.28 18.30 3.43
N GLY A 101 -50.79 19.53 3.38
CA GLY A 101 -52.17 19.92 3.69
C GLY A 101 -52.81 19.39 4.99
N SER A 102 -52.61 20.09 6.10
CA SER A 102 -53.50 19.99 7.28
C SER A 102 -53.75 21.33 7.95
N ASP A 103 -54.48 22.24 7.27
CA ASP A 103 -55.07 23.45 7.89
C ASP A 103 -56.20 24.09 7.05
N ARG A 104 -57.15 23.27 6.55
CA ARG A 104 -58.37 23.75 5.86
C ARG A 104 -59.60 22.84 6.07
N ALA A 105 -60.06 22.65 7.31
CA ALA A 105 -61.38 22.02 7.56
C ALA A 105 -62.01 22.25 8.96
N SER A 106 -61.82 23.38 9.66
CA SER A 106 -62.55 23.61 10.93
C SER A 106 -62.66 25.08 11.38
N HIS A 107 -63.60 25.84 10.80
CA HIS A 107 -64.47 26.76 11.56
C HIS A 107 -65.55 27.41 10.67
N ALA A 108 -66.81 27.19 11.04
CA ALA A 108 -68.00 28.01 10.78
C ALA A 108 -68.88 27.89 12.04
N PRO A 109 -69.68 28.90 12.43
CA PRO A 109 -71.03 29.03 11.83
C PRO A 109 -71.62 30.46 11.75
N GLY A 110 -72.66 30.63 10.91
CA GLY A 110 -73.60 31.77 10.92
C GLY A 110 -73.15 33.03 10.14
N THR A 111 -74.03 33.86 9.59
CA THR A 111 -75.53 33.84 9.53
C THR A 111 -76.07 34.47 8.24
N ALA A 112 -77.30 34.10 7.89
CA ALA A 112 -78.10 34.42 6.68
C ALA A 112 -78.11 35.87 6.12
N ALA A 113 -78.26 35.99 4.78
CA ALA A 113 -79.34 36.74 4.10
C ALA A 113 -79.32 36.58 2.55
N ALA A 114 -80.48 36.71 1.89
CA ALA A 114 -80.72 36.77 0.43
C ALA A 114 -82.16 37.35 0.20
N PRO A 115 -82.66 37.66 -1.03
CA PRO A 115 -82.06 37.52 -2.37
C PRO A 115 -82.16 38.80 -3.28
N GLY A 116 -81.72 38.71 -4.55
CA GLY A 116 -81.96 39.71 -5.60
C GLY A 116 -81.43 39.29 -6.99
N SER A 117 -82.10 39.67 -8.09
CA SER A 117 -81.84 39.24 -9.49
C SER A 117 -82.62 40.14 -10.49
N PRO A 118 -82.48 40.03 -11.83
CA PRO A 118 -81.27 39.90 -12.67
C PRO A 118 -81.27 40.83 -13.93
N ALA A 119 -80.14 40.96 -14.65
CA ALA A 119 -80.02 41.39 -16.07
C ALA A 119 -78.53 41.41 -16.50
N ALA A 120 -78.10 41.31 -17.77
CA ALA A 120 -78.65 40.73 -19.01
C ALA A 120 -77.51 40.59 -20.06
N GLU A 121 -77.66 39.72 -21.07
CA GLU A 121 -76.75 39.54 -22.23
C GLU A 121 -77.14 40.48 -23.42
N PRO A 122 -76.36 40.66 -24.53
CA PRO A 122 -75.87 39.58 -25.43
C PRO A 122 -74.51 39.77 -26.17
N LEU A 123 -74.14 38.72 -26.92
CA LEU A 123 -73.08 38.57 -27.97
C LEU A 123 -73.55 39.17 -29.36
N PRO A 124 -72.90 39.01 -30.56
CA PRO A 124 -71.83 38.07 -30.99
C PRO A 124 -70.83 38.51 -32.13
N THR A 125 -70.07 37.53 -32.68
CA THR A 125 -69.39 37.47 -34.04
C THR A 125 -68.20 38.41 -34.36
N ALA A 126 -67.22 38.07 -35.22
CA ALA A 126 -66.72 36.81 -35.83
C ALA A 126 -65.31 37.01 -36.47
N GLU A 127 -64.62 35.93 -36.90
CA GLU A 127 -63.38 35.92 -37.72
C GLU A 127 -63.69 35.94 -39.26
N PRO A 128 -62.78 35.64 -40.22
CA PRO A 128 -61.29 35.62 -40.27
C PRO A 128 -60.70 36.33 -41.54
N ALA A 129 -59.36 36.31 -41.78
CA ALA A 129 -58.72 36.13 -43.11
C ALA A 129 -57.16 36.20 -43.12
N LEU A 130 -56.54 35.61 -44.16
CA LEU A 130 -55.09 35.40 -44.39
C LEU A 130 -54.45 36.37 -45.41
N ASN A 131 -53.09 36.45 -45.40
CA ASN A 131 -52.13 36.21 -46.53
C ASN A 131 -50.99 37.25 -46.81
N GLY A 132 -49.86 36.74 -47.34
CA GLY A 132 -48.66 37.48 -47.84
C GLY A 132 -47.40 37.26 -46.97
N SER A 133 -46.24 36.70 -47.38
CA SER A 133 -45.47 36.65 -48.65
C SER A 133 -44.70 37.96 -48.96
N ALA A 134 -43.40 38.03 -49.30
CA ALA A 134 -42.39 36.99 -49.60
C ALA A 134 -40.91 37.43 -49.35
N ASN A 135 -39.99 36.44 -49.39
CA ASN A 135 -38.53 36.44 -49.71
C ASN A 135 -37.69 37.75 -49.86
N GLY A 136 -36.48 37.73 -49.28
CA GLY A 136 -35.25 37.53 -50.11
C GLY A 136 -34.00 38.42 -49.92
N HIS A 137 -32.85 37.77 -49.66
CA HIS A 137 -31.45 38.16 -50.02
C HIS A 137 -30.84 39.47 -49.42
N ALA A 138 -29.52 39.68 -49.31
CA ALA A 138 -28.34 38.79 -49.20
C ALA A 138 -27.06 39.60 -48.80
N SER A 139 -26.00 38.89 -48.37
CA SER A 139 -24.57 39.30 -48.40
C SER A 139 -24.00 40.34 -47.40
N ALA A 140 -22.70 40.18 -47.12
CA ALA A 140 -21.77 41.09 -46.40
C ALA A 140 -20.71 41.63 -47.43
N PRO A 141 -19.50 42.17 -47.09
CA PRO A 141 -18.87 42.54 -45.80
C PRO A 141 -18.16 43.93 -45.81
N THR A 142 -17.43 44.30 -44.73
CA THR A 142 -16.19 45.15 -44.63
C THR A 142 -15.99 45.64 -43.17
N ALA A 143 -14.93 46.38 -42.79
CA ALA A 143 -13.48 46.09 -42.72
C ALA A 143 -12.70 47.37 -42.30
N SER A 144 -11.67 47.26 -41.44
CA SER A 144 -10.83 48.39 -40.91
C SER A 144 -11.60 49.41 -40.02
N GLU A 145 -10.99 50.33 -39.25
CA GLU A 145 -9.56 50.68 -39.10
C GLU A 145 -9.16 51.02 -37.64
N ARG A 146 -7.96 51.60 -37.44
CA ARG A 146 -7.22 51.72 -36.16
C ARG A 146 -7.41 53.08 -35.45
N ARG A 147 -6.82 53.13 -34.23
CA ARG A 147 -5.86 54.17 -33.72
C ARG A 147 -6.43 55.12 -32.65
N GLY A 148 -5.68 55.32 -31.55
CA GLY A 148 -5.97 56.40 -30.58
C GLY A 148 -5.60 56.10 -29.12
N GLU A 149 -4.32 56.12 -28.78
CA GLU A 149 -3.83 56.42 -27.42
C GLU A 149 -3.83 57.96 -27.20
N PRO A 150 -3.77 58.55 -25.97
CA PRO A 150 -2.63 58.32 -25.04
C PRO A 150 -2.88 58.38 -23.52
N ALA A 151 -1.81 58.09 -22.79
CA ALA A 151 -1.64 58.04 -21.33
C ALA A 151 -1.64 59.40 -20.57
N LEU A 152 -1.57 59.33 -19.24
CA LEU A 152 -0.62 60.01 -18.31
C LEU A 152 -0.80 59.38 -16.90
N SER A 153 0.24 58.85 -16.23
CA SER A 153 1.19 59.53 -15.31
C SER A 153 0.56 59.99 -13.98
N SER A 154 1.11 59.75 -12.78
CA SER A 154 2.35 59.06 -12.29
C SER A 154 2.00 58.27 -11.00
N ALA A 155 2.84 57.82 -10.04
CA ALA A 155 4.27 57.92 -9.67
C ALA A 155 4.56 56.78 -8.63
N ALA A 156 5.74 56.55 -8.01
CA ALA A 156 7.18 56.66 -8.34
C ALA A 156 8.00 56.81 -7.02
N SER A 157 8.69 55.75 -6.56
CA SER A 157 9.91 55.74 -5.71
C SER A 157 10.17 54.33 -5.14
N GLY A 158 11.41 53.85 -4.98
CA GLY A 158 12.70 54.37 -5.49
C GLY A 158 13.93 53.70 -4.83
N HIS A 159 15.04 53.58 -5.59
CA HIS A 159 16.32 52.91 -5.25
C HIS A 159 16.25 51.37 -5.14
N GLY A 160 17.26 50.59 -5.54
CA GLY A 160 18.59 50.89 -6.14
C GLY A 160 19.61 49.85 -5.63
N SER A 161 20.65 49.40 -6.34
CA SER A 161 21.23 49.73 -7.67
C SER A 161 21.82 48.43 -8.29
N GLU A 162 21.85 48.23 -9.62
CA GLU A 162 23.03 48.34 -10.52
C GLU A 162 24.29 47.54 -10.10
N SER A 163 25.09 46.86 -10.95
CA SER A 163 25.29 46.87 -12.41
C SER A 163 26.07 45.57 -12.82
N LEU A 164 26.41 45.19 -14.07
CA LEU A 164 25.90 45.45 -15.44
C LEU A 164 26.56 44.43 -16.42
N GLY A 165 25.92 44.16 -17.56
CA GLY A 165 26.50 43.46 -18.73
C GLY A 165 26.40 41.92 -18.71
N GLY A 166 26.23 41.23 -19.85
CA GLY A 166 25.98 41.73 -21.21
C GLY A 166 26.35 40.70 -22.29
N GLY A 167 25.36 40.21 -23.04
CA GLY A 167 25.55 39.25 -24.15
C GLY A 167 24.22 38.77 -24.72
N GLU A 168 24.10 38.68 -26.05
CA GLU A 168 22.85 38.41 -26.78
C GLU A 168 22.76 36.99 -27.37
N ALA A 169 21.58 36.66 -27.91
CA ALA A 169 21.25 35.53 -28.80
C ALA A 169 21.50 34.11 -28.23
N ALA A 170 20.50 33.36 -27.75
CA ALA A 170 19.31 32.83 -28.43
C ALA A 170 19.57 31.75 -29.50
N LEU A 171 19.01 30.54 -29.28
CA LEU A 171 18.08 29.88 -30.21
C LEU A 171 17.36 28.68 -29.56
N SER A 172 16.27 28.22 -30.18
CA SER A 172 15.35 27.19 -29.65
C SER A 172 15.84 25.75 -29.88
N GLY A 173 15.48 24.83 -28.98
CA GLY A 173 15.88 23.42 -29.03
C GLY A 173 15.03 22.48 -28.16
N SER A 174 13.70 22.55 -28.26
CA SER A 174 12.79 21.72 -27.44
C SER A 174 12.78 20.25 -27.88
N GLY A 175 13.54 19.40 -27.19
CA GLY A 175 13.59 17.95 -27.42
C GLY A 175 12.43 17.21 -26.76
N ALA A 176 11.43 16.79 -27.54
CA ALA A 176 10.28 16.03 -27.05
C ALA A 176 10.64 14.57 -26.71
N VAL A 177 10.19 14.09 -25.54
CA VAL A 177 10.26 12.66 -25.19
C VAL A 177 9.02 11.96 -25.71
N THR A 178 9.16 11.22 -26.81
CA THR A 178 8.05 10.48 -27.44
C THR A 178 7.81 9.14 -26.74
N LEU A 179 6.76 9.06 -25.92
CA LEU A 179 6.23 7.79 -25.42
C LEU A 179 5.40 7.09 -26.50
N ALA A 180 5.84 5.92 -26.94
CA ALA A 180 5.10 5.08 -27.88
C ALA A 180 4.04 4.24 -27.14
N ALA A 181 2.82 4.77 -27.01
CA ALA A 181 1.69 4.05 -26.42
C ALA A 181 1.08 3.04 -27.41
N GLY A 182 1.59 1.79 -27.40
CA GLY A 182 1.01 0.69 -28.16
C GLY A 182 -0.24 0.10 -27.49
N GLY A 183 -1.38 0.10 -28.19
CA GLY A 183 -2.64 -0.47 -27.70
C GLY A 183 -2.71 -2.00 -27.84
N ALA A 184 -3.62 -2.62 -27.10
CA ALA A 184 -3.80 -4.08 -27.07
C ALA A 184 -4.55 -4.64 -28.29
N ALA A 185 -4.09 -5.79 -28.80
CA ALA A 185 -4.84 -6.69 -29.67
C ALA A 185 -4.24 -8.12 -29.65
N ALA A 186 -5.05 -9.09 -30.08
CA ALA A 186 -4.67 -10.46 -30.48
C ALA A 186 -3.86 -11.32 -29.47
N VAL A 187 -4.58 -12.22 -28.80
CA VAL A 187 -4.05 -13.57 -28.55
C VAL A 187 -4.09 -14.31 -29.88
N ASP A 188 -3.01 -15.02 -30.23
CA ASP A 188 -3.00 -15.99 -31.33
C ASP A 188 -2.22 -17.24 -30.89
N THR A 189 -2.65 -18.42 -31.34
CA THR A 189 -2.22 -19.72 -30.77
C THR A 189 -1.67 -20.67 -31.83
N VAL A 190 -0.35 -20.87 -31.82
CA VAL A 190 0.39 -21.85 -32.67
C VAL A 190 1.69 -22.21 -31.92
N ASP A 191 2.25 -23.43 -31.92
CA ASP A 191 1.76 -24.82 -31.90
C ASP A 191 2.99 -25.70 -31.52
N GLU A 192 2.85 -26.98 -31.14
CA GLU A 192 3.99 -27.82 -30.73
C GLU A 192 4.63 -28.65 -31.87
N ALA A 193 5.89 -28.35 -32.23
CA ALA A 193 6.87 -29.28 -32.84
C ALA A 193 8.28 -28.62 -32.86
N GLY A 194 9.41 -29.32 -32.79
CA GLY A 194 9.70 -30.75 -32.63
C GLY A 194 11.21 -30.95 -32.32
N ALA A 195 11.66 -32.19 -32.07
CA ALA A 195 12.99 -32.48 -31.50
C ALA A 195 14.02 -33.11 -32.48
N ALA A 196 15.27 -33.21 -32.00
CA ALA A 196 16.48 -33.79 -32.62
C ALA A 196 17.17 -32.98 -33.75
N GLY A 197 18.51 -33.00 -33.89
CA GLY A 197 19.53 -33.65 -33.04
C GLY A 197 20.98 -33.50 -33.56
N GLU A 198 21.91 -34.19 -32.87
CA GLU A 198 23.31 -34.53 -33.28
C GLU A 198 24.39 -33.41 -33.36
N SER A 199 25.70 -33.71 -33.47
CA SER A 199 26.62 -34.38 -32.51
C SER A 199 28.10 -34.29 -32.98
N GLY A 200 29.08 -34.31 -32.04
CA GLY A 200 30.54 -34.37 -32.33
C GLY A 200 31.19 -33.03 -32.77
N GLY A 201 32.50 -32.78 -32.67
CA GLY A 201 33.65 -33.46 -32.04
C GLY A 201 34.86 -32.47 -32.03
N ALA A 202 35.83 -32.43 -31.10
CA ALA A 202 36.72 -33.45 -30.52
C ALA A 202 38.17 -33.47 -31.10
N SER A 203 38.99 -32.45 -30.79
CA SER A 203 40.48 -32.46 -30.87
C SER A 203 41.03 -31.21 -30.13
N ARG A 204 42.04 -31.18 -29.22
CA ARG A 204 43.11 -32.08 -28.71
C ARG A 204 44.48 -32.00 -29.41
N GLN A 205 45.41 -31.19 -28.88
CA GLN A 205 46.88 -31.40 -28.85
C GLN A 205 47.54 -30.33 -27.92
N THR A 206 48.21 -30.72 -26.81
CA THR A 206 49.69 -30.86 -26.56
C THR A 206 50.46 -29.52 -26.45
N ALA A 207 51.12 -29.15 -25.34
CA ALA A 207 52.27 -29.77 -24.61
C ALA A 207 53.64 -29.36 -25.24
N ASP A 208 54.81 -29.21 -24.56
CA ASP A 208 55.28 -29.22 -23.14
C ASP A 208 56.26 -27.98 -22.96
N ASP A 209 57.18 -27.73 -22.00
CA ASP A 209 57.67 -28.31 -20.72
C ASP A 209 58.47 -27.21 -19.90
N ASP A 210 59.20 -27.60 -18.83
CA ASP A 210 60.37 -26.96 -18.16
C ASP A 210 60.21 -25.65 -17.31
N ALA A 211 61.04 -25.35 -16.28
CA ALA A 211 61.82 -26.14 -15.29
C ALA A 211 62.51 -25.24 -14.21
N ALA A 212 62.58 -25.69 -12.94
CA ALA A 212 63.52 -25.36 -11.83
C ALA A 212 63.83 -23.87 -11.43
N GLY A 213 64.27 -23.53 -10.19
CA GLY A 213 64.47 -24.29 -8.94
C GLY A 213 65.33 -23.55 -7.89
N HIS A 214 65.28 -23.98 -6.62
CA HIS A 214 66.04 -23.49 -5.42
C HIS A 214 65.80 -22.02 -4.98
N GLY A 215 65.96 -21.59 -3.71
CA GLY A 215 66.26 -22.19 -2.38
C GLY A 215 66.32 -21.02 -1.37
N ASP A 216 66.47 -21.09 -0.05
CA ASP A 216 66.44 -22.04 1.07
C ASP A 216 66.84 -21.20 2.34
N ALA A 217 66.57 -21.67 3.56
CA ALA A 217 67.14 -21.28 4.88
C ALA A 217 67.17 -19.79 5.35
N GLY A 218 66.75 -19.52 6.61
CA GLY A 218 66.86 -18.14 7.14
C GLY A 218 66.76 -17.76 8.64
N ARG A 219 66.40 -18.63 9.60
CA ARG A 219 66.53 -18.43 11.07
C ARG A 219 65.83 -17.24 11.79
N GLU A 220 64.86 -17.62 12.62
CA GLU A 220 64.59 -17.17 14.01
C GLU A 220 65.85 -17.18 14.94
N PRO A 221 65.87 -16.60 16.19
CA PRO A 221 64.90 -16.89 17.27
C PRO A 221 64.67 -15.82 18.38
N ALA A 222 63.99 -16.26 19.48
CA ALA A 222 64.08 -15.81 20.89
C ALA A 222 63.38 -14.49 21.31
N ASP A 223 62.72 -14.36 22.48
CA ASP A 223 62.25 -15.29 23.54
C ASP A 223 60.93 -14.72 24.14
N GLY A 224 59.95 -15.53 24.60
CA GLY A 224 59.76 -15.87 26.03
C GLY A 224 58.51 -15.17 26.62
N ASP A 225 57.75 -15.71 27.59
CA ASP A 225 57.88 -16.99 28.32
C ASP A 225 56.51 -17.42 28.97
N ALA A 226 56.41 -18.71 29.36
CA ALA A 226 55.57 -19.39 30.39
C ALA A 226 54.19 -18.83 30.88
N ALA A 227 53.15 -19.60 31.29
CA ALA A 227 52.87 -21.05 31.50
C ALA A 227 51.32 -21.25 31.57
N GLY A 228 50.71 -22.46 31.59
CA GLY A 228 51.20 -23.84 31.43
C GLY A 228 50.22 -24.90 31.99
N HIS A 229 50.27 -26.13 31.44
CA HIS A 229 49.49 -27.36 31.81
C HIS A 229 47.95 -27.30 31.59
N GLY A 230 47.22 -28.38 31.31
CA GLY A 230 47.50 -29.84 31.17
C GLY A 230 46.28 -30.65 31.65
N ASP A 231 45.94 -31.88 31.23
CA ASP A 231 46.53 -32.87 30.30
C ASP A 231 45.40 -33.83 29.81
N ALA A 232 45.71 -34.78 28.91
CA ALA A 232 44.98 -35.97 28.38
C ALA A 232 43.59 -36.39 28.93
N GLY A 233 42.70 -37.06 28.17
CA GLY A 233 42.81 -37.59 26.79
C GLY A 233 42.02 -38.91 26.61
N ARG A 234 42.06 -39.48 25.39
CA ARG A 234 41.50 -40.80 24.94
C ARG A 234 39.97 -40.94 24.70
N GLU A 235 39.66 -41.04 23.40
CA GLU A 235 38.74 -42.00 22.74
C GLU A 235 39.00 -43.48 23.18
N PRO A 236 38.02 -44.42 23.06
CA PRO A 236 37.62 -44.95 21.75
C PRO A 236 36.11 -45.34 21.56
N THR A 237 35.92 -46.01 20.42
CA THR A 237 34.75 -46.58 19.72
C THR A 237 34.02 -47.73 20.47
N ASP A 238 32.96 -48.45 19.99
CA ASP A 238 32.41 -48.76 18.65
C ASP A 238 30.86 -49.07 18.67
N ASP A 239 30.26 -49.09 17.47
CA ASP A 239 29.19 -49.99 16.93
C ASP A 239 27.69 -50.06 17.35
N ASP A 240 26.94 -50.55 16.34
CA ASP A 240 25.67 -51.33 16.28
C ASP A 240 24.23 -50.72 16.44
N ALA A 241 23.66 -50.36 15.28
CA ALA A 241 22.54 -51.05 14.59
C ALA A 241 21.10 -51.21 15.17
N ALA A 242 20.11 -50.87 14.31
CA ALA A 242 18.74 -51.44 14.11
C ALA A 242 17.75 -51.61 15.31
N GLY A 243 16.42 -51.63 15.15
CA GLY A 243 15.54 -51.43 13.98
C GLY A 243 14.15 -52.08 14.21
N HIS A 244 13.07 -51.46 13.72
CA HIS A 244 11.64 -51.89 13.89
C HIS A 244 11.11 -51.87 15.35
N GLY A 245 9.80 -51.91 15.65
CA GLY A 245 8.58 -51.77 14.83
C GLY A 245 7.29 -52.21 15.57
N GLY A 246 6.11 -51.67 15.21
CA GLY A 246 4.78 -52.03 15.76
C GLY A 246 4.46 -51.36 17.12
N ALA A 247 3.25 -50.91 17.51
CA ALA A 247 1.84 -50.93 17.03
C ALA A 247 0.87 -51.84 17.84
N SER A 248 -0.18 -51.22 18.42
CA SER A 248 -1.44 -51.82 18.93
C SER A 248 -1.33 -52.66 20.24
N ARG A 249 -2.37 -52.95 21.05
CA ARG A 249 -3.80 -52.51 21.17
C ARG A 249 -4.41 -53.00 22.52
N GLN A 250 -5.65 -52.58 22.85
CA GLN A 250 -6.62 -53.25 23.80
C GLN A 250 -6.19 -53.30 25.30
N THR A 251 -6.97 -53.64 26.35
CA THR A 251 -8.42 -53.65 26.77
C THR A 251 -8.43 -53.96 28.29
N ALA A 252 -9.41 -53.66 29.16
CA ALA A 252 -10.63 -52.84 29.22
C ALA A 252 -10.83 -52.51 30.75
N ASP A 253 -11.95 -52.50 31.50
CA ASP A 253 -13.43 -52.59 31.39
C ASP A 253 -14.01 -52.14 32.76
N GLY A 254 -15.34 -52.04 32.94
CA GLY A 254 -16.02 -52.25 34.24
C GLY A 254 -16.21 -51.07 35.22
N GLY A 255 -17.47 -50.83 35.61
CA GLY A 255 -17.89 -50.24 36.91
C GLY A 255 -18.74 -51.26 37.70
N PRO A 256 -19.75 -50.88 38.53
CA PRO A 256 -20.16 -49.56 39.03
C PRO A 256 -20.56 -49.55 40.56
N ALA A 257 -21.22 -48.47 41.03
CA ALA A 257 -21.96 -48.34 42.31
C ALA A 257 -21.14 -48.37 43.64
N GLY A 258 -21.64 -47.92 44.81
CA GLY A 258 -22.88 -47.20 45.17
C GLY A 258 -23.14 -47.16 46.70
N HIS A 259 -23.82 -46.11 47.21
CA HIS A 259 -24.04 -45.79 48.66
C HIS A 259 -22.75 -45.45 49.46
N GLY A 260 -22.74 -44.75 50.61
CA GLY A 260 -23.78 -44.08 51.43
C GLY A 260 -23.65 -44.46 52.93
N GLY A 261 -23.74 -43.58 53.94
CA GLY A 261 -23.98 -42.12 54.04
C GLY A 261 -24.08 -41.66 55.52
N ALA A 262 -24.65 -40.47 55.82
CA ALA A 262 -24.95 -39.91 57.17
C ALA A 262 -23.74 -39.52 58.08
N SER A 263 -23.81 -38.64 59.10
CA SER A 263 -24.79 -37.57 59.49
C SER A 263 -24.26 -36.68 60.64
N ARG A 264 -24.82 -35.45 60.80
CA ARG A 264 -25.29 -34.78 62.05
C ARG A 264 -25.60 -33.28 61.77
N GLN A 265 -26.83 -32.79 62.00
CA GLN A 265 -27.44 -32.25 63.26
C GLN A 265 -26.79 -30.92 63.72
N THR A 266 -27.51 -29.88 64.18
CA THR A 266 -28.86 -29.76 64.81
C THR A 266 -29.71 -28.60 64.21
N ALA A 267 -31.04 -28.74 64.01
CA ALA A 267 -32.17 -28.23 64.86
C ALA A 267 -32.29 -26.69 64.96
N ASP A 268 -33.46 -26.02 64.93
CA ASP A 268 -34.87 -26.38 64.59
C ASP A 268 -35.64 -25.06 64.21
N GLY A 269 -36.94 -24.95 63.91
CA GLY A 269 -38.10 -25.86 63.98
C GLY A 269 -39.39 -25.21 63.41
N GLY A 270 -40.57 -25.40 64.03
CA GLY A 270 -41.87 -24.80 63.64
C GLY A 270 -42.94 -24.92 64.76
N PRO A 271 -44.28 -24.95 64.49
CA PRO A 271 -45.01 -24.75 63.23
C PRO A 271 -46.36 -23.94 63.34
N ALA A 272 -47.09 -23.80 62.21
CA ALA A 272 -48.55 -23.48 62.07
C ALA A 272 -49.08 -22.09 62.54
N GLY A 273 -50.24 -21.58 62.06
CA GLY A 273 -51.04 -21.98 60.88
C GLY A 273 -52.56 -21.68 60.93
N HIS A 274 -53.01 -20.61 60.25
CA HIS A 274 -54.39 -20.28 59.76
C HIS A 274 -54.22 -19.19 58.65
N GLY A 275 -55.09 -18.90 57.66
CA GLY A 275 -56.54 -19.06 57.50
C GLY A 275 -57.25 -17.71 57.77
N GLY A 276 -57.93 -17.01 56.85
CA GLY A 276 -58.17 -17.19 55.40
C GLY A 276 -59.05 -16.06 54.81
N ALA A 277 -59.59 -16.24 53.59
CA ALA A 277 -60.69 -15.47 52.96
C ALA A 277 -60.52 -13.97 52.57
N GLY A 278 -59.99 -13.75 51.36
CA GLY A 278 -60.51 -12.94 50.23
C GLY A 278 -61.33 -11.63 50.38
N ARG A 279 -60.99 -10.65 49.53
CA ARG A 279 -61.94 -9.74 48.86
C ARG A 279 -61.33 -9.03 47.63
N GLU A 280 -62.09 -9.03 46.54
CA GLU A 280 -62.00 -8.16 45.35
C GLU A 280 -63.44 -7.66 45.04
N PRO A 281 -63.66 -6.67 44.15
CA PRO A 281 -62.73 -5.68 43.58
C PRO A 281 -63.16 -4.23 43.94
N ALA A 282 -62.48 -3.23 43.38
CA ALA A 282 -62.99 -1.86 43.24
C ALA A 282 -62.37 -1.20 41.99
N ASP A 283 -63.18 -0.46 41.22
CA ASP A 283 -62.79 0.15 39.94
C ASP A 283 -61.86 1.37 40.10
N GLY A 284 -61.06 1.67 39.06
CA GLY A 284 -60.05 2.73 39.12
C GLY A 284 -59.38 3.07 37.78
N ASP A 285 -60.18 3.62 36.85
CA ASP A 285 -59.82 4.39 35.64
C ASP A 285 -58.76 3.90 34.63
N ALA A 286 -59.19 3.95 33.37
CA ALA A 286 -58.45 3.58 32.18
C ALA A 286 -57.28 4.55 31.86
N ALA A 287 -56.08 4.26 32.37
CA ALA A 287 -54.83 4.79 31.83
C ALA A 287 -54.43 4.04 30.53
N GLY A 288 -55.10 4.36 29.42
CA GLY A 288 -54.89 3.69 28.13
C GLY A 288 -53.43 3.67 27.67
N HIS A 289 -52.86 2.47 27.50
CA HIS A 289 -51.50 2.32 26.96
C HIS A 289 -51.39 2.92 25.56
N GLY A 290 -50.64 4.02 25.43
CA GLY A 290 -50.38 4.71 24.17
C GLY A 290 -49.57 3.86 23.18
N GLY A 291 -50.25 2.98 22.47
CA GLY A 291 -49.65 1.98 21.59
C GLY A 291 -48.95 2.57 20.36
N GLY A 292 -47.63 2.66 20.44
CA GLY A 292 -46.79 2.30 19.29
C GLY A 292 -46.82 3.22 18.06
N GLY A 293 -47.09 4.51 18.21
CA GLY A 293 -46.97 5.53 17.14
C GLY A 293 -45.53 5.79 16.66
N GLN A 294 -44.73 4.76 16.37
CA GLN A 294 -43.44 4.92 15.71
C GLN A 294 -43.65 5.31 14.25
N GLY A 295 -43.78 6.61 13.98
CA GLY A 295 -44.14 7.13 12.68
C GLY A 295 -43.20 6.64 11.55
N PRO A 296 -43.69 6.47 10.30
CA PRO A 296 -42.95 5.81 9.21
C PRO A 296 -41.54 6.35 8.91
N GLY A 297 -41.25 7.59 9.28
CA GLY A 297 -39.92 8.18 9.18
C GLY A 297 -38.85 7.54 10.09
N MET A 298 -39.22 6.95 11.22
CA MET A 298 -38.25 6.30 12.12
C MET A 298 -37.76 4.96 11.59
N ASP A 299 -38.66 4.09 11.15
CA ASP A 299 -38.26 2.80 10.56
C ASP A 299 -37.55 2.98 9.22
N ARG A 300 -37.94 3.97 8.40
CA ARG A 300 -37.16 4.35 7.20
C ARG A 300 -35.74 4.77 7.55
N ARG A 301 -35.53 5.61 8.58
CA ARG A 301 -34.19 6.02 9.04
C ARG A 301 -33.36 4.85 9.58
N LEU A 302 -33.99 3.94 10.33
CA LEU A 302 -33.32 2.74 10.87
C LEU A 302 -32.96 1.73 9.77
N LEU A 303 -33.85 1.52 8.80
CA LEU A 303 -33.60 0.68 7.62
C LEU A 303 -32.44 1.23 6.78
N LEU A 304 -32.41 2.55 6.53
CA LEU A 304 -31.32 3.21 5.83
C LEU A 304 -29.99 3.09 6.58
N ALA A 305 -29.96 3.35 7.89
CA ALA A 305 -28.75 3.20 8.70
C ALA A 305 -28.20 1.77 8.65
N ARG A 306 -29.07 0.76 8.71
CA ARG A 306 -28.70 -0.66 8.59
C ARG A 306 -28.21 -1.00 7.17
N GLY A 307 -28.90 -0.53 6.13
CA GLY A 307 -28.50 -0.73 4.74
C GLY A 307 -27.12 -0.13 4.45
N THR A 308 -26.87 1.11 4.89
CA THR A 308 -25.56 1.77 4.80
C THR A 308 -24.48 0.99 5.56
N ALA A 309 -24.76 0.51 6.79
CA ALA A 309 -23.78 -0.23 7.57
C ALA A 309 -23.45 -1.61 6.97
N ILE A 310 -24.46 -2.34 6.48
CA ILE A 310 -24.28 -3.65 5.81
C ILE A 310 -23.53 -3.47 4.49
N PHE A 311 -23.93 -2.51 3.66
CA PHE A 311 -23.26 -2.23 2.39
C PHE A 311 -21.79 -1.82 2.64
N ALA A 312 -21.53 -0.88 3.54
CA ALA A 312 -20.15 -0.47 3.86
C ALA A 312 -19.30 -1.62 4.40
N GLY A 313 -19.87 -2.48 5.26
CA GLY A 313 -19.20 -3.68 5.76
C GLY A 313 -18.85 -4.68 4.66
N LEU A 314 -19.79 -4.99 3.77
CA LEU A 314 -19.57 -5.88 2.63
C LEU A 314 -18.54 -5.30 1.65
N THR A 315 -18.67 -4.03 1.25
CA THR A 315 -17.72 -3.35 0.37
C THR A 315 -16.30 -3.33 0.97
N ALA A 316 -16.15 -2.96 2.24
CA ALA A 316 -14.84 -2.94 2.89
C ALA A 316 -14.23 -4.34 3.00
N ALA A 317 -15.02 -5.36 3.34
CA ALA A 317 -14.57 -6.75 3.38
C ALA A 317 -14.17 -7.27 1.99
N SER A 318 -14.94 -6.95 0.94
CA SER A 318 -14.64 -7.36 -0.44
C SER A 318 -13.37 -6.71 -1.00
N ILE A 319 -13.20 -5.39 -0.80
CA ILE A 319 -11.99 -4.67 -1.25
C ILE A 319 -10.76 -5.15 -0.47
N THR A 320 -10.90 -5.33 0.85
CA THR A 320 -9.82 -5.87 1.69
C THR A 320 -9.45 -7.29 1.26
N GLY A 321 -10.41 -8.19 1.06
CA GLY A 321 -10.16 -9.57 0.62
C GLY A 321 -9.52 -9.67 -0.75
N TYR A 322 -9.95 -8.83 -1.70
CA TYR A 322 -9.25 -8.65 -2.99
C TYR A 322 -7.81 -8.17 -2.79
N GLY A 323 -7.60 -7.19 -1.89
CA GLY A 323 -6.29 -6.65 -1.59
C GLY A 323 -5.35 -7.66 -0.90
N VAL A 324 -5.86 -8.51 0.00
CA VAL A 324 -5.10 -9.61 0.60
C VAL A 324 -4.67 -10.61 -0.47
N LYS A 325 -5.60 -11.02 -1.36
CA LYS A 325 -5.28 -11.92 -2.48
C LYS A 325 -4.19 -11.35 -3.39
N THR A 326 -4.23 -10.04 -3.65
CA THR A 326 -3.23 -9.35 -4.48
C THR A 326 -1.88 -9.22 -3.75
N ALA A 327 -1.88 -8.87 -2.46
CA ALA A 327 -0.65 -8.71 -1.66
C ALA A 327 0.08 -10.03 -1.40
N THR A 328 -0.67 -11.11 -1.19
CA THR A 328 -0.15 -12.48 -0.98
C THR A 328 0.01 -13.25 -2.30
N GLY A 329 -0.13 -12.58 -3.45
CA GLY A 329 0.00 -13.15 -4.79
C GLY A 329 1.46 -13.34 -5.23
N ALA A 330 1.67 -13.68 -6.50
CA ALA A 330 2.99 -13.54 -7.12
C ALA A 330 3.15 -12.10 -7.63
N PRO A 331 4.36 -11.49 -7.55
CA PRO A 331 4.62 -10.21 -8.21
C PRO A 331 4.33 -10.31 -9.71
N GLN A 332 3.72 -9.27 -10.26
CA GLN A 332 3.54 -9.12 -11.69
C GLN A 332 4.87 -8.75 -12.35
N ILE A 333 5.10 -9.22 -13.58
CA ILE A 333 6.26 -8.80 -14.37
C ILE A 333 5.84 -7.59 -15.20
N ASP A 334 6.25 -6.39 -14.78
CA ASP A 334 6.14 -5.19 -15.63
C ASP A 334 7.32 -5.17 -16.63
N ARG A 335 7.10 -4.63 -17.82
CA ARG A 335 8.12 -4.56 -18.89
C ARG A 335 8.09 -3.21 -19.57
N VAL A 336 9.18 -2.45 -19.42
CA VAL A 336 9.36 -1.13 -20.04
C VAL A 336 10.64 -1.06 -20.84
N GLN A 337 10.63 -0.32 -21.95
CA GLN A 337 11.82 0.01 -22.71
C GLN A 337 12.18 1.47 -22.44
N LEU A 338 13.42 1.74 -22.01
CA LEU A 338 13.90 3.10 -21.76
C LEU A 338 15.09 3.40 -22.68
N ARG A 339 15.00 4.51 -23.42
CA ARG A 339 16.07 5.01 -24.29
C ARG A 339 17.09 5.81 -23.47
N ILE A 340 18.34 5.39 -23.52
CA ILE A 340 19.45 5.99 -22.78
C ILE A 340 20.46 6.58 -23.79
N ALA A 341 20.69 7.89 -23.71
CA ALA A 341 21.39 8.66 -24.76
C ALA A 341 22.86 8.25 -24.97
N LYS A 342 23.53 7.81 -23.91
CA LYS A 342 24.95 7.44 -23.91
C LYS A 342 25.19 5.92 -24.04
N LEU A 343 24.13 5.12 -24.21
CA LEU A 343 24.23 3.66 -24.09
C LEU A 343 25.21 3.06 -25.13
N PRO A 344 26.22 2.29 -24.71
CA PRO A 344 27.07 1.54 -25.64
C PRO A 344 26.22 0.61 -26.52
N ARG A 345 26.53 0.51 -27.82
CA ARG A 345 25.79 -0.38 -28.73
C ARG A 345 25.86 -1.87 -28.34
N SER A 346 26.88 -2.26 -27.59
CA SER A 346 27.03 -3.57 -26.95
C SER A 346 25.98 -3.85 -25.86
N MET A 347 25.23 -2.84 -25.42
CA MET A 347 24.22 -2.92 -24.36
C MET A 347 22.79 -2.59 -24.84
N ASP A 348 22.56 -2.47 -26.15
CA ASP A 348 21.20 -2.34 -26.68
C ASP A 348 20.40 -3.62 -26.41
N GLY A 349 19.31 -3.50 -25.65
CA GLY A 349 18.51 -4.64 -25.20
C GLY A 349 18.92 -5.23 -23.84
N THR A 350 19.89 -4.65 -23.12
CA THR A 350 20.25 -5.09 -21.75
C THR A 350 19.06 -4.96 -20.79
N ARG A 351 18.76 -6.02 -20.05
CA ARG A 351 17.60 -6.14 -19.16
C ARG A 351 17.99 -6.02 -17.68
N LEU A 352 17.55 -4.96 -17.04
CA LEU A 352 17.62 -4.76 -15.59
C LEU A 352 16.32 -5.28 -14.95
N ALA A 353 16.40 -6.31 -14.12
CA ALA A 353 15.30 -6.68 -13.23
C ALA A 353 15.37 -5.82 -11.96
N VAL A 354 14.49 -4.83 -11.88
CA VAL A 354 14.35 -3.91 -10.74
C VAL A 354 13.30 -4.45 -9.78
N VAL A 355 13.72 -4.68 -8.53
CA VAL A 355 12.89 -5.16 -7.43
C VAL A 355 13.19 -4.34 -6.17
N SER A 356 12.19 -4.10 -5.35
CA SER A 356 12.28 -3.33 -4.10
C SER A 356 11.17 -3.77 -3.14
N ASP A 357 11.17 -3.23 -1.93
CA ASP A 357 10.04 -3.34 -0.97
C ASP A 357 9.59 -4.81 -0.82
N ILE A 358 10.58 -5.70 -0.67
CA ILE A 358 10.39 -7.14 -0.63
C ILE A 358 9.70 -7.53 0.69
N HIS A 359 10.02 -6.85 1.80
CA HIS A 359 9.47 -7.09 3.14
C HIS A 359 9.40 -8.59 3.50
N ILE A 360 10.58 -9.21 3.58
CA ILE A 360 10.73 -10.48 4.31
C ILE A 360 10.49 -10.16 5.79
N GLY A 361 9.44 -10.76 6.35
CA GLY A 361 8.98 -10.44 7.69
C GLY A 361 8.04 -11.50 8.26
N PRO A 362 7.50 -11.28 9.48
CA PRO A 362 6.67 -12.27 10.18
C PRO A 362 5.38 -12.69 9.45
N LEU A 363 4.93 -11.91 8.47
CA LEU A 363 3.72 -12.19 7.67
C LEU A 363 4.00 -12.94 6.36
N THR A 364 5.23 -12.88 5.83
CA THR A 364 5.57 -13.30 4.46
C THR A 364 6.39 -14.60 4.42
N GLY A 365 7.44 -14.70 5.25
CA GLY A 365 8.27 -15.89 5.40
C GLY A 365 9.01 -16.36 4.14
N VAL A 366 9.65 -17.53 4.23
CA VAL A 366 10.61 -18.03 3.21
C VAL A 366 10.01 -18.25 1.81
N GLU A 367 8.73 -18.60 1.70
CA GLU A 367 8.11 -18.84 0.38
C GLU A 367 7.79 -17.55 -0.38
N HIS A 368 7.81 -16.40 0.30
CA HIS A 368 7.75 -15.09 -0.35
C HIS A 368 9.06 -14.80 -1.08
N ALA A 369 10.20 -14.90 -0.39
CA ALA A 369 11.53 -14.76 -0.97
C ALA A 369 11.79 -15.78 -2.10
N ARG A 370 11.41 -17.05 -1.90
CA ARG A 370 11.53 -18.09 -2.94
C ARG A 370 10.70 -17.76 -4.19
N ARG A 371 9.50 -17.22 -4.00
CA ARG A 371 8.61 -16.81 -5.12
C ARG A 371 9.15 -15.61 -5.88
N ILE A 372 9.68 -14.60 -5.17
CA ILE A 372 10.33 -13.44 -5.79
C ILE A 372 11.55 -13.87 -6.59
N THR A 373 12.40 -14.74 -6.03
CA THR A 373 13.55 -15.34 -6.75
C THR A 373 13.11 -16.04 -8.03
N ARG A 374 12.06 -16.88 -7.99
CA ARG A 374 11.52 -17.53 -9.20
C ARG A 374 11.05 -16.53 -10.26
N VAL A 375 10.44 -15.41 -9.86
CA VAL A 375 10.02 -14.35 -10.80
C VAL A 375 11.23 -13.63 -11.41
N ILE A 376 12.26 -13.31 -10.61
CA ILE A 376 13.50 -12.66 -11.07
C ILE A 376 14.23 -13.57 -12.09
N ASN A 377 14.44 -14.84 -11.79
CA ASN A 377 15.14 -15.74 -12.72
C ASN A 377 14.31 -15.97 -14.00
N SER A 378 12.97 -16.03 -13.90
CA SER A 378 12.10 -16.22 -15.08
C SER A 378 12.23 -15.13 -16.14
N VAL A 379 12.63 -13.91 -15.77
CA VAL A 379 12.82 -12.82 -16.75
C VAL A 379 14.17 -12.84 -17.47
N ASN A 380 15.09 -13.75 -17.07
CA ASN A 380 16.40 -13.97 -17.69
C ASN A 380 17.22 -12.68 -17.83
N ALA A 381 17.32 -11.93 -16.72
CA ALA A 381 17.93 -10.60 -16.68
C ALA A 381 19.45 -10.60 -16.92
N ASP A 382 19.96 -9.48 -17.41
CA ASP A 382 21.39 -9.20 -17.47
C ASP A 382 21.88 -8.75 -16.09
N LEU A 383 21.13 -7.86 -15.46
CA LEU A 383 21.41 -7.25 -14.16
C LEU A 383 20.19 -7.37 -13.24
N VAL A 384 20.42 -7.59 -11.94
CA VAL A 384 19.35 -7.52 -10.92
C VAL A 384 19.65 -6.36 -9.98
N CYS A 385 18.70 -5.45 -9.82
CA CYS A 385 18.80 -4.27 -8.96
C CYS A 385 17.79 -4.43 -7.81
N VAL A 386 18.27 -4.72 -6.61
CA VAL A 386 17.48 -4.80 -5.38
C VAL A 386 17.55 -3.45 -4.67
N VAL A 387 16.47 -2.67 -4.71
CA VAL A 387 16.47 -1.23 -4.41
C VAL A 387 15.79 -0.92 -3.07
N GLY A 388 16.37 -1.46 -1.98
CA GLY A 388 15.97 -1.23 -0.59
C GLY A 388 14.67 -1.89 -0.13
N ASP A 389 14.46 -1.79 1.19
CA ASP A 389 13.34 -2.36 1.96
C ASP A 389 13.18 -3.87 1.73
N LEU A 390 14.25 -4.60 2.04
CA LEU A 390 14.32 -6.06 1.92
C LEU A 390 13.51 -6.76 3.02
N VAL A 391 13.45 -6.17 4.23
CA VAL A 391 13.14 -6.88 5.49
C VAL A 391 12.30 -6.07 6.49
N ASP A 392 11.70 -6.76 7.48
CA ASP A 392 10.96 -6.17 8.61
C ASP A 392 11.50 -6.60 10.00
N GLY A 393 12.80 -6.84 10.14
CA GLY A 393 13.41 -7.33 11.39
C GLY A 393 14.86 -7.81 11.22
N SER A 394 15.50 -8.25 12.31
CA SER A 394 16.96 -8.54 12.34
C SER A 394 17.39 -9.78 11.55
N VAL A 395 18.68 -9.88 11.22
CA VAL A 395 19.25 -11.08 10.55
C VAL A 395 19.05 -12.33 11.40
N ALA A 396 19.22 -12.21 12.73
CA ALA A 396 18.94 -13.29 13.68
C ALA A 396 17.49 -13.79 13.60
N GLU A 397 16.53 -12.89 13.42
CA GLU A 397 15.11 -13.23 13.30
C GLU A 397 14.73 -13.77 11.91
N LEU A 398 15.31 -13.24 10.83
CA LEU A 398 14.77 -13.39 9.46
C LEU A 398 15.76 -13.85 8.39
N GLY A 399 17.08 -13.91 8.61
CA GLY A 399 18.08 -14.27 7.58
C GLY A 399 17.82 -15.63 6.91
N ARG A 400 17.39 -16.64 7.68
CA ARG A 400 16.94 -17.95 7.17
C ARG A 400 15.75 -17.88 6.19
N PHE A 401 14.98 -16.78 6.19
CA PHE A 401 13.91 -16.52 5.23
C PHE A 401 14.40 -15.75 4.00
N ALA A 402 15.50 -15.00 4.10
CA ALA A 402 16.20 -14.36 2.99
C ALA A 402 17.05 -15.34 2.16
N ALA A 403 17.45 -16.47 2.74
CA ALA A 403 18.26 -17.51 2.09
C ALA A 403 17.89 -17.89 0.63
N PRO A 404 16.61 -17.94 0.19
CA PRO A 404 16.27 -18.21 -1.22
C PRO A 404 16.80 -17.18 -2.22
N LEU A 405 17.06 -15.94 -1.80
CA LEU A 405 17.60 -14.87 -2.64
C LEU A 405 19.03 -15.17 -3.14
N GLY A 406 19.77 -16.04 -2.45
CA GLY A 406 21.06 -16.56 -2.93
C GLY A 406 20.94 -17.50 -4.14
N GLY A 407 19.71 -17.76 -4.63
CA GLY A 407 19.45 -18.40 -5.90
C GLY A 407 19.10 -17.43 -7.04
N ILE A 408 19.35 -16.13 -6.90
CA ILE A 408 19.12 -15.14 -7.97
C ILE A 408 20.15 -15.33 -9.10
N GLU A 409 19.67 -15.47 -10.33
CA GLU A 409 20.50 -15.69 -11.53
C GLU A 409 20.50 -14.44 -12.43
N SER A 410 21.68 -14.07 -12.94
CA SER A 410 21.88 -12.92 -13.83
C SER A 410 23.22 -13.04 -14.60
N ARG A 411 23.37 -12.32 -15.73
CA ARG A 411 24.61 -12.38 -16.54
C ARG A 411 25.74 -11.47 -16.04
N HIS A 412 25.43 -10.42 -15.28
CA HIS A 412 26.38 -9.41 -14.82
C HIS A 412 26.28 -9.11 -13.31
N GLY A 413 25.47 -9.87 -12.57
CA GLY A 413 25.38 -9.79 -11.11
C GLY A 413 24.07 -9.20 -10.58
N ALA A 414 23.83 -9.49 -9.31
CA ALA A 414 22.78 -8.89 -8.50
C ALA A 414 23.39 -7.86 -7.55
N PHE A 415 22.75 -6.69 -7.44
CA PHE A 415 23.22 -5.55 -6.66
C PHE A 415 22.16 -5.09 -5.67
N PHE A 416 22.59 -4.46 -4.57
CA PHE A 416 21.72 -4.01 -3.48
C PHE A 416 22.07 -2.59 -3.02
N VAL A 417 21.05 -1.80 -2.68
CA VAL A 417 21.17 -0.58 -1.87
C VAL A 417 20.20 -0.65 -0.70
N THR A 418 20.53 -0.01 0.42
CA THR A 418 19.66 0.07 1.60
C THR A 418 18.41 0.90 1.31
N GLY A 419 17.30 0.50 1.92
CA GLY A 419 16.13 1.35 2.16
C GLY A 419 16.02 1.73 3.64
N ASN A 420 14.96 2.45 3.99
CA ASN A 420 14.73 2.88 5.38
C ASN A 420 14.51 1.69 6.33
N HIS A 421 13.98 0.56 5.85
CA HIS A 421 13.75 -0.63 6.68
C HIS A 421 15.03 -1.32 7.15
N GLU A 422 16.11 -1.29 6.37
CA GLU A 422 17.40 -1.83 6.82
C GLU A 422 17.94 -1.04 8.03
N TYR A 423 17.85 0.30 8.00
CA TYR A 423 18.24 1.16 9.14
C TYR A 423 17.34 0.98 10.38
N TYR A 424 16.10 0.47 10.21
CA TYR A 424 15.25 0.06 11.33
C TYR A 424 15.52 -1.37 11.83
N SER A 425 16.25 -2.18 11.06
CA SER A 425 16.40 -3.63 11.26
C SER A 425 17.83 -4.11 11.55
N GLY A 426 18.81 -3.19 11.54
CA GLY A 426 20.24 -3.49 11.67
C GLY A 426 20.95 -3.50 10.32
N ALA A 427 21.19 -2.31 9.75
CA ALA A 427 21.64 -2.16 8.37
C ALA A 427 22.97 -2.88 8.07
N GLU A 428 23.94 -2.83 8.99
CA GLU A 428 25.25 -3.45 8.80
C GLU A 428 25.15 -4.99 8.71
N GLU A 429 24.41 -5.63 9.64
CA GLU A 429 24.16 -7.08 9.60
C GLU A 429 23.48 -7.49 8.28
N TRP A 430 22.51 -6.70 7.81
CA TRP A 430 21.81 -6.98 6.55
C TRP A 430 22.67 -6.75 5.31
N VAL A 431 23.56 -5.76 5.30
CA VAL A 431 24.57 -5.57 4.26
C VAL A 431 25.50 -6.79 4.17
N GLU A 432 25.97 -7.31 5.32
CA GLU A 432 26.80 -8.52 5.38
C GLU A 432 26.04 -9.77 4.92
N GLU A 433 24.81 -10.00 5.40
CA GLU A 433 23.99 -11.16 5.02
C GLU A 433 23.62 -11.14 3.52
N VAL A 434 23.29 -9.97 2.96
CA VAL A 434 22.99 -9.81 1.53
C VAL A 434 24.24 -10.07 0.68
N ALA A 435 25.41 -9.59 1.10
CA ALA A 435 26.69 -9.92 0.47
C ALA A 435 27.01 -11.43 0.55
N ARG A 436 26.75 -12.07 1.70
CA ARG A 436 26.90 -13.52 1.92
C ARG A 436 25.95 -14.35 1.05
N LEU A 437 24.82 -13.78 0.63
CA LEU A 437 23.89 -14.36 -0.35
C LEU A 437 24.31 -14.09 -1.81
N GLY A 438 25.47 -13.47 -2.06
CA GLY A 438 26.00 -13.24 -3.41
C GLY A 438 25.40 -12.04 -4.14
N ILE A 439 24.64 -11.19 -3.45
CA ILE A 439 24.09 -9.94 -3.97
C ILE A 439 24.99 -8.80 -3.48
N ARG A 440 25.66 -8.07 -4.37
CA ARG A 440 26.66 -7.07 -3.99
C ARG A 440 26.00 -5.78 -3.46
N PRO A 441 26.24 -5.35 -2.21
CA PRO A 441 25.86 -4.02 -1.75
C PRO A 441 26.66 -2.92 -2.47
N LEU A 442 26.02 -1.77 -2.72
CA LEU A 442 26.62 -0.55 -3.28
C LEU A 442 26.41 0.62 -2.31
N ARG A 443 27.24 0.71 -1.27
CA ARG A 443 27.13 1.74 -0.21
C ARG A 443 27.87 3.01 -0.60
N ASN A 444 27.15 3.95 -1.22
CA ASN A 444 27.73 5.16 -1.82
C ASN A 444 28.89 4.79 -2.75
N GLU A 445 28.61 3.87 -3.68
CA GLU A 445 29.60 3.16 -4.49
C GLU A 445 29.14 3.03 -5.95
N ARG A 446 30.09 2.75 -6.84
CA ARG A 446 29.85 2.60 -8.29
C ARG A 446 30.65 1.44 -8.85
N VAL A 447 30.07 0.74 -9.81
CA VAL A 447 30.73 -0.29 -10.61
C VAL A 447 30.53 0.00 -12.10
N GLU A 448 31.56 -0.27 -12.89
CA GLU A 448 31.44 -0.28 -14.35
C GLU A 448 31.04 -1.68 -14.83
N ILE A 449 30.07 -1.74 -15.74
CA ILE A 449 29.57 -2.97 -16.35
C ILE A 449 29.46 -2.72 -17.86
N ASN A 450 30.44 -3.23 -18.63
CA ASN A 450 30.48 -3.16 -20.09
C ASN A 450 30.32 -1.74 -20.71
N GLY A 451 30.79 -0.72 -20.00
CA GLY A 451 30.71 0.69 -20.41
C GLY A 451 29.48 1.45 -19.90
N LEU A 452 28.66 0.84 -19.04
CA LEU A 452 27.62 1.50 -18.24
C LEU A 452 28.05 1.54 -16.77
N ASP A 453 27.91 2.69 -16.12
CA ASP A 453 28.09 2.80 -14.67
C ASP A 453 26.78 2.41 -13.95
N LEU A 454 26.87 1.49 -12.99
CA LEU A 454 25.81 1.22 -12.02
C LEU A 454 26.28 1.77 -10.67
N ALA A 455 25.57 2.79 -10.17
CA ALA A 455 25.86 3.44 -8.90
C ALA A 455 24.78 3.12 -7.87
N GLY A 456 25.15 3.08 -6.59
CA GLY A 456 24.24 2.96 -5.47
C GLY A 456 24.55 3.99 -4.38
N VAL A 457 23.51 4.54 -3.77
CA VAL A 457 23.61 5.38 -2.57
C VAL A 457 22.76 4.79 -1.45
N ASN A 458 23.16 5.06 -0.21
CA ASN A 458 22.42 4.65 0.98
C ASN A 458 21.06 5.38 1.09
N ASP A 459 20.13 4.84 1.89
CA ASP A 459 18.88 5.54 2.20
C ASP A 459 19.10 6.81 3.05
N LEU A 460 18.22 7.80 2.88
CA LEU A 460 18.18 9.05 3.65
C LEU A 460 18.07 8.82 5.17
N THR A 461 17.43 7.73 5.60
CA THR A 461 17.34 7.33 7.02
C THR A 461 18.72 7.01 7.62
N GLY A 462 19.71 6.67 6.79
CA GLY A 462 21.10 6.49 7.20
C GLY A 462 21.74 7.77 7.77
N GLU A 463 21.23 8.96 7.45
CA GLU A 463 21.71 10.23 8.02
C GLU A 463 21.62 10.26 9.55
N GLU A 464 20.56 9.69 10.13
CA GLU A 464 20.38 9.60 11.60
C GLU A 464 21.48 8.75 12.28
N GLN A 465 22.21 7.93 11.50
CA GLN A 465 23.25 7.01 11.94
C GLN A 465 24.65 7.37 11.39
N GLY A 466 24.76 8.45 10.60
CA GLY A 466 26.01 8.88 9.95
C GLY A 466 26.37 8.10 8.67
N ASP A 467 25.46 7.27 8.15
CA ASP A 467 25.62 6.43 6.96
C ASP A 467 24.60 6.84 5.87
N GLY A 468 24.37 8.14 5.71
CA GLY A 468 23.44 8.70 4.70
C GLY A 468 23.97 8.62 3.26
N PRO A 469 23.21 9.11 2.26
CA PRO A 469 23.63 9.13 0.87
C PRO A 469 24.82 10.07 0.62
N ASP A 470 25.83 9.58 -0.11
CA ASP A 470 26.97 10.38 -0.58
C ASP A 470 27.09 10.25 -2.11
N PHE A 471 26.38 11.16 -2.79
CA PHE A 471 26.40 11.27 -4.24
C PHE A 471 27.77 11.70 -4.79
N ALA A 472 28.58 12.42 -4.01
CA ALA A 472 29.90 12.86 -4.45
C ALA A 472 30.86 11.67 -4.56
N ARG A 473 30.88 10.80 -3.55
CA ARG A 473 31.61 9.53 -3.55
C ARG A 473 31.08 8.55 -4.60
N ALA A 474 29.76 8.48 -4.80
CA ALA A 474 29.15 7.54 -5.76
C ALA A 474 29.30 7.99 -7.24
N LEU A 475 29.26 9.29 -7.55
CA LEU A 475 29.07 9.80 -8.92
C LEU A 475 30.08 10.87 -9.38
N GLY A 476 30.86 11.46 -8.47
CA GLY A 476 31.63 12.68 -8.72
C GLY A 476 32.91 12.51 -9.56
N ASP A 477 33.51 11.33 -9.55
CA ASP A 477 34.77 11.00 -10.24
C ASP A 477 34.58 10.22 -11.56
N ARG A 478 33.33 9.93 -11.95
CA ARG A 478 33.04 9.06 -13.12
C ARG A 478 33.36 9.72 -14.46
N ASP A 479 33.59 8.91 -15.48
CA ASP A 479 33.54 9.34 -16.87
C ASP A 479 32.09 9.72 -17.26
N THR A 480 31.83 11.01 -17.44
CA THR A 480 30.48 11.52 -17.75
C THR A 480 30.01 11.22 -19.17
N THR A 481 30.90 10.73 -20.05
CA THR A 481 30.54 10.24 -21.39
C THR A 481 29.80 8.90 -21.34
N ARG A 482 29.91 8.16 -20.24
CA ARG A 482 29.18 6.91 -19.99
C ARG A 482 27.78 7.18 -19.40
N PRO A 483 26.80 6.29 -19.66
CA PRO A 483 25.52 6.32 -18.96
C PRO A 483 25.71 5.87 -17.52
N VAL A 484 25.01 6.52 -16.59
CA VAL A 484 24.89 6.02 -15.20
C VAL A 484 23.45 5.68 -14.84
N VAL A 485 23.25 4.46 -14.34
CA VAL A 485 22.03 4.04 -13.64
C VAL A 485 22.28 4.16 -12.15
N LEU A 486 21.47 4.97 -11.46
CA LEU A 486 21.51 5.14 -10.02
C LEU A 486 20.43 4.27 -9.34
N MET A 487 20.87 3.37 -8.46
CA MET A 487 20.02 2.73 -7.47
C MET A 487 19.92 3.63 -6.23
N ALA A 488 18.71 4.12 -5.93
CA ALA A 488 18.42 4.87 -4.71
C ALA A 488 17.00 4.52 -4.25
N HIS A 489 16.83 4.07 -3.01
CA HIS A 489 15.55 3.54 -2.54
C HIS A 489 14.39 4.53 -2.71
N GLN A 490 14.54 5.77 -2.25
CA GLN A 490 13.50 6.79 -2.32
C GLN A 490 13.54 7.62 -3.62
N PRO A 491 12.40 7.81 -4.32
CA PRO A 491 12.34 8.64 -5.53
C PRO A 491 12.76 10.10 -5.34
N VAL A 492 12.69 10.64 -4.11
CA VAL A 492 13.09 12.02 -3.80
C VAL A 492 14.60 12.28 -3.93
N ALA A 493 15.45 11.23 -3.80
CA ALA A 493 16.91 11.32 -3.96
C ALA A 493 17.35 11.88 -5.32
N ALA A 494 16.49 11.80 -6.35
CA ALA A 494 16.75 12.30 -7.68
C ALA A 494 17.03 13.82 -7.73
N LYS A 495 16.56 14.59 -6.73
CA LYS A 495 16.84 16.02 -6.60
C LYS A 495 18.32 16.30 -6.34
N GLU A 496 18.94 15.51 -5.47
CA GLU A 496 20.35 15.65 -5.09
C GLU A 496 21.28 14.91 -6.06
N ALA A 497 20.75 13.91 -6.77
CA ALA A 497 21.41 13.30 -7.93
C ALA A 497 21.47 14.23 -9.16
N ALA A 498 20.60 15.24 -9.28
CA ALA A 498 20.47 16.08 -10.48
C ALA A 498 21.76 16.81 -10.91
N PRO A 499 22.56 17.43 -10.00
CA PRO A 499 23.84 18.06 -10.38
C PRO A 499 24.86 17.10 -10.97
N TYR A 500 24.75 15.80 -10.68
CA TYR A 500 25.68 14.78 -11.18
C TYR A 500 25.33 14.29 -12.60
N GLY A 501 24.17 14.66 -13.15
CA GLY A 501 23.77 14.29 -14.51
C GLY A 501 23.52 12.78 -14.67
N VAL A 502 22.65 12.23 -13.82
CA VAL A 502 22.22 10.83 -13.86
C VAL A 502 21.30 10.54 -15.05
N ASP A 503 21.60 9.48 -15.80
CA ASP A 503 20.87 9.12 -17.02
C ASP A 503 19.59 8.32 -16.73
N LEU A 504 19.55 7.55 -15.62
CA LEU A 504 18.34 6.92 -15.07
C LEU A 504 18.51 6.68 -13.55
N GLN A 505 17.52 7.04 -12.73
CA GLN A 505 17.38 6.52 -11.37
C GLN A 505 16.31 5.42 -11.32
N VAL A 506 16.57 4.35 -10.56
CA VAL A 506 15.60 3.32 -10.19
C VAL A 506 15.33 3.36 -8.68
N SER A 507 14.06 3.26 -8.29
CA SER A 507 13.59 3.44 -6.90
C SER A 507 12.38 2.56 -6.55
N GLY A 508 12.16 2.35 -5.25
CA GLY A 508 11.00 1.67 -4.65
C GLY A 508 10.25 2.61 -3.72
N HIS A 509 10.15 2.25 -2.44
CA HIS A 509 9.68 3.02 -1.28
C HIS A 509 8.18 3.39 -1.28
N THR A 510 7.57 3.62 -2.44
CA THR A 510 6.22 4.17 -2.53
C THR A 510 5.12 3.13 -2.39
N HIS A 511 5.44 1.85 -2.63
CA HIS A 511 4.48 0.74 -2.81
C HIS A 511 3.38 1.02 -3.85
N GLY A 512 3.59 1.97 -4.78
CA GLY A 512 2.51 2.54 -5.61
C GLY A 512 1.37 3.22 -4.83
N GLY A 513 1.57 3.46 -3.52
CA GLY A 513 0.57 3.88 -2.55
C GLY A 513 -0.34 2.77 -2.01
N GLN A 514 0.02 1.50 -2.20
CA GLN A 514 -0.49 0.24 -1.62
C GLN A 514 -2.02 0.04 -1.53
N MET A 515 -2.75 0.90 -0.82
CA MET A 515 -4.19 0.85 -0.61
C MET A 515 -4.88 2.04 -1.28
N ALA A 516 -5.21 1.97 -2.57
CA ALA A 516 -5.92 3.04 -3.28
C ALA A 516 -7.21 3.46 -2.52
N PRO A 517 -7.50 4.77 -2.39
CA PRO A 517 -6.86 5.92 -3.04
C PRO A 517 -5.72 6.57 -2.23
N PHE A 518 -5.07 5.87 -1.29
CA PHE A 518 -3.95 6.43 -0.51
C PHE A 518 -2.76 6.87 -1.38
N ASN A 519 -2.61 6.28 -2.56
CA ASN A 519 -1.69 6.71 -3.62
C ASN A 519 -1.85 8.18 -4.06
N MET A 520 -3.00 8.81 -3.81
CA MET A 520 -3.20 10.25 -4.02
C MET A 520 -2.48 11.11 -2.96
N LEU A 521 -2.30 10.59 -1.74
CA LEU A 521 -1.62 11.29 -0.64
C LEU A 521 -0.09 11.14 -0.75
N VAL A 522 0.41 9.99 -1.21
CA VAL A 522 1.86 9.74 -1.42
C VAL A 522 2.49 10.77 -2.37
N LYS A 523 1.72 11.28 -3.35
CA LYS A 523 2.12 12.37 -4.26
C LYS A 523 2.44 13.71 -3.58
N LEU A 524 2.09 13.88 -2.30
CA LEU A 524 2.42 15.07 -1.51
C LEU A 524 3.84 14.99 -0.90
N GLN A 525 4.45 13.80 -0.89
CA GLN A 525 5.75 13.54 -0.28
C GLN A 525 6.79 13.05 -1.31
N GLN A 526 6.40 12.12 -2.19
CA GLN A 526 7.28 11.54 -3.21
C GLN A 526 6.92 12.08 -4.61
N PRO A 527 7.91 12.54 -5.41
CA PRO A 527 7.67 13.23 -6.68
C PRO A 527 7.17 12.30 -7.80
N VAL A 528 7.52 11.01 -7.72
CA VAL A 528 7.02 9.93 -8.59
C VAL A 528 6.53 8.82 -7.68
N VAL A 529 5.33 8.29 -7.93
CA VAL A 529 4.68 7.28 -7.07
C VAL A 529 4.69 5.87 -7.68
N SER A 530 4.71 5.76 -9.01
CA SER A 530 4.73 4.48 -9.74
C SER A 530 5.06 4.75 -11.20
N GLY A 531 5.83 3.86 -11.83
CA GLY A 531 6.24 3.96 -13.22
C GLY A 531 7.29 5.06 -13.47
N PHE A 532 7.36 5.51 -14.73
CA PHE A 532 8.32 6.52 -15.18
C PHE A 532 7.89 7.96 -14.87
N GLY A 533 8.84 8.79 -14.48
CA GLY A 533 8.71 10.24 -14.33
C GLY A 533 10.03 10.97 -14.52
N LYS A 534 10.04 12.28 -14.23
CA LYS A 534 11.26 13.09 -14.17
C LYS A 534 11.25 13.97 -12.92
N VAL A 535 12.42 14.14 -12.31
CA VAL A 535 12.65 14.98 -11.13
C VAL A 535 13.86 15.84 -11.43
N ASP A 536 13.68 17.17 -11.49
CA ASP A 536 14.73 18.17 -11.71
C ASP A 536 15.69 17.85 -12.90
N GLY A 537 15.12 17.21 -13.93
CA GLY A 537 15.81 16.77 -15.16
C GLY A 537 16.10 15.26 -15.21
N VAL A 538 16.41 14.64 -14.06
CA VAL A 538 16.74 13.21 -13.91
C VAL A 538 15.54 12.34 -14.30
N PRO A 539 15.70 11.36 -15.21
CA PRO A 539 14.71 10.33 -15.46
C PRO A 539 14.63 9.36 -14.27
N VAL A 540 13.44 9.14 -13.72
CA VAL A 540 13.23 8.25 -12.57
C VAL A 540 12.20 7.19 -12.93
N TYR A 541 12.49 5.92 -12.67
CA TYR A 541 11.49 4.85 -12.69
C TYR A 541 11.27 4.31 -11.27
N VAL A 542 10.00 4.30 -10.83
CA VAL A 542 9.59 3.82 -9.51
C VAL A 542 8.79 2.53 -9.67
N THR A 543 9.31 1.42 -9.15
CA THR A 543 8.56 0.16 -9.07
C THR A 543 7.54 0.21 -7.92
N ASN A 544 6.45 -0.55 -8.04
CA ASN A 544 5.51 -0.73 -6.94
C ASN A 544 6.06 -1.63 -5.82
N GLY A 545 7.24 -2.26 -5.99
CA GLY A 545 7.82 -3.20 -5.04
C GLY A 545 7.15 -4.58 -5.02
N ALA A 546 7.81 -5.59 -4.46
CA ALA A 546 7.41 -7.00 -4.60
C ALA A 546 6.68 -7.61 -3.38
N GLY A 547 6.72 -6.95 -2.22
CA GLY A 547 6.04 -7.36 -0.99
C GLY A 547 4.90 -6.41 -0.59
N PHE A 548 4.73 -6.23 0.71
CA PHE A 548 3.81 -5.25 1.29
C PHE A 548 4.33 -4.82 2.67
N TRP A 549 4.07 -3.57 3.05
CA TRP A 549 4.43 -3.06 4.37
C TRP A 549 3.20 -2.98 5.26
N GLY A 550 3.31 -3.45 6.51
CA GLY A 550 2.24 -3.40 7.51
C GLY A 550 0.95 -4.10 7.05
N PRO A 551 -0.15 -3.37 6.72
CA PRO A 551 -1.37 -3.93 6.13
C PRO A 551 -1.09 -4.88 4.94
N PRO A 552 -1.43 -6.19 5.05
CA PRO A 552 -1.19 -7.19 4.00
C PRO A 552 -2.22 -7.08 2.86
N VAL A 553 -2.35 -5.89 2.27
CA VAL A 553 -3.50 -5.48 1.44
C VAL A 553 -3.03 -4.54 0.32
N ARG A 554 -3.08 -5.01 -0.94
CA ARG A 554 -2.63 -4.29 -2.14
C ARG A 554 -3.79 -4.05 -3.11
N VAL A 555 -4.20 -2.80 -3.29
CA VAL A 555 -5.36 -2.40 -4.12
C VAL A 555 -4.95 -1.21 -4.98
N GLY A 556 -5.02 -1.37 -6.31
CA GLY A 556 -4.62 -0.34 -7.28
C GLY A 556 -3.10 -0.17 -7.47
N ALA A 557 -2.28 -0.91 -6.70
CA ALA A 557 -0.83 -0.96 -6.81
C ALA A 557 -0.35 -2.41 -6.56
N PRO A 558 -0.48 -3.32 -7.55
CA PRO A 558 -0.09 -4.72 -7.38
C PRO A 558 1.42 -4.85 -7.08
N PRO A 559 1.86 -5.89 -6.34
CA PRO A 559 3.29 -6.17 -6.20
C PRO A 559 3.90 -6.51 -7.57
N GLN A 560 5.14 -6.09 -7.83
CA GLN A 560 5.79 -6.29 -9.13
C GLN A 560 7.31 -6.49 -9.05
N VAL A 561 7.85 -7.09 -10.12
CA VAL A 561 9.26 -7.00 -10.53
C VAL A 561 9.25 -6.32 -11.90
N THR A 562 9.94 -5.20 -12.05
CA THR A 562 10.02 -4.50 -13.34
C THR A 562 11.21 -5.00 -14.13
N VAL A 563 11.02 -5.32 -15.41
CA VAL A 563 12.13 -5.46 -16.36
C VAL A 563 12.26 -4.16 -17.16
N ILE A 564 13.35 -3.43 -16.92
CA ILE A 564 13.74 -2.29 -17.75
C ILE A 564 14.70 -2.80 -18.83
N GLU A 565 14.27 -2.76 -20.09
CA GLU A 565 15.13 -3.02 -21.25
C GLU A 565 15.73 -1.69 -21.72
N LEU A 566 17.06 -1.55 -21.56
CA LEU A 566 17.80 -0.35 -21.96
C LEU A 566 18.01 -0.36 -23.48
N ARG A 567 17.62 0.72 -24.15
CA ARG A 567 17.79 0.88 -25.60
C ARG A 567 18.68 2.08 -25.92
N VAL A 568 19.40 2.02 -27.03
CA VAL A 568 20.07 3.20 -27.60
C VAL A 568 19.00 4.22 -28.04
N ALA A 569 19.28 5.51 -27.85
CA ALA A 569 18.31 6.60 -28.04
C ALA A 569 18.01 6.96 -29.51
#